data_AF-A0A7V2YYJ3-F1
#
_entry.id   AF-A0A7V2YYJ3-F1
#
_cell.length_a   1.000
_cell.length_b   1.000
_cell.length_c   1.000
_cell.angle_alpha   90.00
_cell.angle_beta   90.00
_cell.angle_gamma   90.00
#
_symmetry.space_group_name_H-M   'P 1'
#
loop_
_entity.id
_entity.type
_entity.pdbx_description
1 polymer ?
#
loop_
_entity_poly.entity_id
_entity_poly.type
_entity_poly.pdbx_seq_one_letter_code
_entity_poly.pdbx_strand_id
1 'polypeptide(L)' 'MPTETHNPAPTEAHSPASGGTAAIRPLADVERDHILNAMRACGGNQIQAAAALGIHRNTLRKKLVEYGVK' A
#
# COMPACT_ATOMS: atom_id res chain seq x y z
N MET A 1 -51.56 17.48 -3.01
CA MET A 1 -51.13 16.07 -3.12
C MET A 1 -49.61 16.03 -3.01
N PRO A 2 -49.04 15.05 -2.30
CA PRO A 2 -47.88 15.23 -1.43
C PRO A 2 -46.52 14.95 -2.09
N THR A 3 -45.50 15.64 -1.56
CA THR A 3 -44.10 15.24 -1.32
C THR A 3 -43.37 14.34 -2.34
N GLU A 4 -42.27 14.85 -2.90
CA GLU A 4 -41.02 14.09 -2.83
C GLU A 4 -39.84 15.04 -2.64
N THR A 5 -39.59 15.35 -1.36
CA THR A 5 -38.30 15.82 -0.87
C THR A 5 -37.28 14.72 -1.18
N HIS A 6 -36.51 14.87 -2.26
CA HIS A 6 -35.30 14.08 -2.44
C HIS A 6 -34.24 14.62 -1.48
N ASN A 7 -34.24 14.05 -0.28
CA ASN A 7 -33.15 14.12 0.68
C ASN A 7 -32.14 13.03 0.30
N PRO A 8 -31.00 13.34 -0.37
CA PRO A 8 -29.94 12.36 -0.45
C PRO A 8 -29.42 12.15 0.97
N ALA A 9 -29.54 10.90 1.43
CA ALA A 9 -29.03 10.43 2.69
C ALA A 9 -27.57 10.88 2.91
N PRO A 10 -27.17 11.16 4.15
CA PRO A 10 -25.78 11.43 4.46
C PRO A 10 -24.98 10.17 4.15
N THR A 11 -24.24 10.17 3.05
CA THR A 11 -23.22 9.13 2.80
C THR A 11 -22.27 9.17 3.98
N GLU A 12 -22.34 8.07 4.72
CA GLU A 12 -21.68 7.84 5.99
C GLU A 12 -20.17 8.10 5.87
N ALA A 13 -19.73 9.12 6.60
CA ALA A 13 -18.50 9.15 7.37
C ALA A 13 -17.33 8.29 6.85
N HIS A 14 -16.67 8.76 5.80
CA HIS A 14 -15.22 8.58 5.73
C HIS A 14 -14.60 9.49 6.80
N SER A 15 -14.61 9.04 8.05
CA SER A 15 -13.79 9.65 9.10
C SER A 15 -12.34 9.22 8.87
N PRO A 16 -11.40 10.10 8.45
CA PRO A 16 -9.98 9.81 8.63
C PRO A 16 -9.63 10.07 10.10
N ALA A 17 -10.31 9.38 11.02
CA ALA A 17 -10.02 9.48 12.45
C ALA A 17 -8.89 8.50 12.78
N SER A 18 -7.66 8.90 12.45
CA SER A 18 -6.59 8.91 13.45
C SER A 18 -5.41 9.67 12.86
N GLY A 19 -5.45 11.00 12.95
CA GLY A 19 -4.27 11.85 12.88
C GLY A 19 -3.37 11.66 14.10
N GLY A 20 -3.08 10.41 14.47
CA GLY A 20 -1.89 10.14 15.25
C GLY A 20 -0.72 10.51 14.37
N THR A 21 0.20 11.34 14.87
CA THR A 21 1.50 11.54 14.23
C THR A 21 2.09 10.15 14.00
N ALA A 22 1.93 9.62 12.78
CA ALA A 22 2.48 8.33 12.40
C ALA A 22 3.97 8.45 12.73
N ALA A 23 4.42 7.69 13.73
CA ALA A 23 5.80 7.75 14.16
C ALA A 23 6.67 7.64 12.90
N ILE A 24 7.63 8.55 12.75
CA ILE A 24 8.49 8.58 11.56
C ILE A 24 9.28 7.27 11.59
N ARG A 25 8.79 6.29 10.82
CA ARG A 25 9.44 5.00 10.66
C ARG A 25 10.68 5.18 9.80
N PRO A 26 11.74 4.41 10.05
CA PRO A 26 12.90 4.43 9.18
C PRO A 26 12.49 4.01 7.77
N LEU A 27 13.08 4.65 6.77
CA LEU A 27 12.77 4.39 5.36
C LEU A 27 12.95 2.90 5.01
N ALA A 28 13.91 2.23 5.63
CA ALA A 28 14.18 0.81 5.41
C ALA A 28 13.00 -0.11 5.78
N ASP A 29 12.25 0.20 6.85
CA ASP A 29 11.10 -0.62 7.24
C ASP A 29 9.91 -0.38 6.31
N VAL A 30 9.67 0.88 5.94
CA VAL A 30 8.64 1.23 4.95
C VAL A 30 8.93 0.58 3.61
N GLU A 31 10.19 0.61 3.18
CA GLU A 31 10.64 -0.03 1.94
C GLU A 31 10.46 -1.55 1.98
N ARG A 32 10.84 -2.20 3.09
CA ARG A 32 10.64 -3.65 3.28
C ARG A 32 9.17 -4.01 3.16
N ASP A 33 8.30 -3.33 3.91
CA ASP A 33 6.85 -3.58 3.89
C ASP A 33 6.29 -3.39 2.46
N HIS A 34 6.74 -2.36 1.77
CA HIS A 34 6.30 -2.05 0.42
C HIS A 34 6.72 -3.12 -0.60
N ILE A 35 7.96 -3.59 -0.52
CA ILE A 35 8.49 -4.66 -1.38
C ILE A 35 7.72 -5.97 -1.15
N LEU A 36 7.47 -6.33 0.10
CA LEU A 36 6.70 -7.54 0.44
C LEU A 36 5.27 -7.44 -0.07
N ASN A 37 4.65 -6.27 0.03
CA ASN A 37 3.32 -6.04 -0.49
C ASN A 37 3.27 -6.20 -2.02
N ALA A 38 4.23 -5.61 -2.73
CA ALA A 38 4.35 -5.76 -4.18
C ALA A 38 4.55 -7.23 -4.59
N MET A 39 5.42 -7.97 -3.88
CA MET A 39 5.62 -9.40 -4.11
C MET A 39 4.34 -10.20 -3.92
N ARG A 40 3.55 -9.93 -2.88
CA ARG A 40 2.25 -10.59 -2.65
C ARG A 40 1.24 -10.23 -3.74
N ALA A 41 1.14 -8.96 -4.11
CA ALA A 41 0.23 -8.49 -5.15
C ALA A 41 0.54 -9.09 -6.53
N CYS A 42 1.83 -9.34 -6.81
CA CYS A 42 2.28 -9.98 -8.05
C CYS A 42 2.40 -11.51 -7.94
N GLY A 43 1.88 -12.14 -6.89
CA GLY A 43 1.88 -13.60 -6.73
C GLY A 43 3.29 -14.22 -6.70
N GLY A 44 4.29 -13.50 -6.20
CA GLY A 44 5.68 -13.94 -6.14
C GLY A 44 6.50 -13.67 -7.42
N ASN A 45 5.89 -13.09 -8.47
CA ASN A 45 6.61 -12.74 -9.69
C ASN A 45 7.49 -11.49 -9.48
N GLN A 46 8.79 -11.73 -9.24
CA GLN A 46 9.77 -10.65 -9.03
C GLN A 46 9.89 -9.67 -10.20
N ILE A 47 9.66 -10.11 -11.44
CA ILE A 47 9.76 -9.22 -12.62
C ILE A 47 8.60 -8.22 -12.58
N GLN A 48 7.38 -8.72 -12.36
CA GLN A 48 6.19 -7.87 -12.25
C GLN A 48 6.25 -6.96 -11.02
N ALA A 49 6.69 -7.47 -9.87
CA ALA A 49 6.85 -6.67 -8.66
C ALA A 49 7.88 -5.55 -8.85
N ALA A 50 9.02 -5.85 -9.49
CA ALA A 50 10.04 -4.84 -9.78
C ALA A 50 9.52 -3.76 -10.74
N ALA A 51 8.78 -4.16 -11.78
CA ALA A 51 8.14 -3.23 -12.71
C ALA A 51 7.11 -2.33 -12.00
N ALA A 52 6.27 -2.90 -11.13
CA ALA A 52 5.30 -2.14 -10.34
C ALA A 52 5.96 -1.16 -9.36
N LEU A 53 7.11 -1.53 -8.80
CA LEU A 53 7.91 -0.68 -7.92
C LEU A 53 8.78 0.34 -8.67
N GLY A 54 8.88 0.26 -10.01
CA GLY A 54 9.72 1.14 -10.81
C GLY A 54 11.23 0.93 -10.60
N ILE A 55 11.65 -0.26 -10.16
CA ILE A 55 13.05 -0.59 -9.91
C ILE A 55 13.52 -1.73 -10.80
N HIS A 56 14.84 -1.84 -10.99
CA HIS A 56 15.40 -2.97 -11.70
C HIS A 56 15.26 -4.28 -10.89
N ARG A 57 14.97 -5.41 -11.56
CA ARG A 57 14.79 -6.73 -10.92
C ARG A 57 15.98 -7.15 -10.05
N ASN A 58 17.22 -6.85 -10.46
CA ASN A 58 18.40 -7.16 -9.64
C ASN A 58 18.43 -6.34 -8.34
N THR A 59 17.90 -5.11 -8.34
CA THR A 59 17.78 -4.30 -7.13
C THR A 59 16.76 -4.92 -6.18
N LEU A 60 15.58 -5.31 -6.69
CA LEU A 60 14.57 -6.02 -5.90
C LEU A 60 15.17 -7.31 -5.29
N ARG A 61 15.89 -8.10 -6.09
CA ARG A 61 16.54 -9.33 -5.62
C ARG A 61 17.54 -9.06 -4.49
N LYS A 62 18.39 -8.03 -4.62
CA LYS A 62 19.34 -7.66 -3.57
C LYS A 62 18.61 -7.26 -2.29
N LYS A 63 17.58 -6.43 -2.38
CA LYS A 63 16.77 -6.01 -1.23
C LYS A 63 16.08 -7.19 -0.53
N LEU A 64 15.52 -8.14 -1.29
CA LEU A 64 14.94 -9.36 -0.72
C LEU A 64 15.96 -10.18 0.08
N VAL A 65 17.20 -10.29 -0.43
CA VAL A 65 18.30 -10.96 0.29
C VAL A 65 18.71 -10.17 1.54
N GLU A 66 18.85 -8.85 1.45
CA GLU A 66 19.17 -7.98 2.60
C GLU A 66 18.11 -8.06 3.70
N TYR A 67 16.84 -8.27 3.35
CA TYR A 67 15.76 -8.44 4.31
C TYR A 67 15.58 -9.89 4.80
N GLY A 68 16.35 -10.84 4.29
CA GLY A 68 16.27 -12.25 4.69
C GLY A 68 15.00 -12.96 4.22
N VAL A 69 14.30 -12.43 3.22
CA VAL A 69 13.06 -12.99 2.69
C VAL A 69 13.39 -13.71 1.39
N LYS A 70 13.52 -15.04 1.45
CA LYS A 70 13.88 -15.90 0.31
C LYS A 70 12.72 -16.82 -0.08
#